data_AF-A0A7M1T5I3-F1
#
_entry.id   AF-A0A7M1T5I3-F1
#
_cell.length_a   1.000
_cell.length_b   1.000
_cell.length_c   1.000
_cell.angle_alpha   90.00
_cell.angle_beta   90.00
_cell.angle_gamma   90.00
#
_symmetry.space_group_name_H-M   'P 1'
#
loop_
_entity.id
_entity.type
_entity.pdbx_description
1 polymer ?
#
loop_
_entity_poly.entity_id
_entity_poly.type
_entity_poly.pdbx_seq_one_letter_code
_entity_poly.pdbx_strand_id
1 'polypeptide(L)'
;MHADKLYEYAVIRLVPKPEREEFFNIGLVLFSKKEKFIRVETKICPKKFALFCPELDLKEIEISVDYFKKIANGDNSASPLSHLEIPERFRWLTAVRSAIIQTSRPHPGKSADLDKTFERLFAEVVL
;
A
#
# COMPACT_ATOMS: atom_id res chain seq x y z
N MET A 1 -9.42 1.83 30.24
CA MET A 1 -9.68 1.47 28.83
C MET A 1 -8.83 2.40 27.97
N HIS A 2 -7.86 1.88 27.21
CA HIS A 2 -7.20 2.70 26.20
C HIS A 2 -8.22 3.05 25.12
N ALA A 3 -8.27 4.32 24.73
CA ALA A 3 -9.16 4.76 23.66
C ALA A 3 -8.73 4.11 22.35
N ASP A 4 -9.70 3.60 21.58
CA ASP A 4 -9.44 3.03 20.26
C ASP A 4 -8.76 4.09 19.36
N LYS A 5 -7.69 3.67 18.67
CA LYS A 5 -6.95 4.45 17.68
C LYS A 5 -7.67 4.35 16.34
N LEU A 6 -8.06 5.48 15.77
CA LEU A 6 -8.64 5.52 14.42
C LEU A 6 -7.53 5.33 13.39
N TYR A 7 -7.80 4.51 12.38
CA TYR A 7 -6.89 4.29 11.27
C TYR A 7 -7.66 4.22 9.95
N GLU A 8 -6.94 4.35 8.85
CA GLU A 8 -7.43 3.94 7.54
C GLU A 8 -6.38 3.05 6.88
N TYR A 9 -6.82 2.10 6.07
CA TYR A 9 -5.92 1.27 5.29
C TYR A 9 -6.34 1.20 3.82
N ALA A 10 -5.38 0.93 2.95
CA ALA A 10 -5.64 0.61 1.56
C ALA A 10 -4.79 -0.60 1.14
N VAL A 11 -5.39 -1.48 0.35
CA VAL A 11 -4.71 -2.65 -0.19
C VAL A 11 -3.96 -2.23 -1.45
N ILE A 12 -2.67 -2.53 -1.52
CA ILE A 12 -1.83 -2.27 -2.69
C ILE A 12 -2.06 -3.40 -3.70
N ARG A 13 -2.35 -3.03 -4.94
CA ARG A 13 -2.77 -3.92 -6.02
C ARG A 13 -1.84 -3.80 -7.22
N LEU A 14 -1.49 -4.95 -7.80
CA LEU A 14 -0.91 -4.99 -9.14
C LEU A 14 -2.05 -5.07 -10.16
N VAL A 15 -2.13 -4.09 -11.05
CA VAL A 15 -3.14 -3.92 -12.10
C VAL A 15 -2.43 -3.81 -13.46
N PRO A 16 -2.03 -4.93 -14.07
CA PRO A 16 -1.11 -4.95 -15.21
C PRO A 16 -1.70 -4.31 -16.46
N LYS A 17 -3.01 -4.49 -16.65
CA LYS A 17 -3.82 -3.91 -17.74
C LYS A 17 -5.03 -3.23 -17.10
N PRO A 18 -4.93 -1.94 -16.73
CA PRO A 18 -6.00 -1.19 -16.08
C PRO A 18 -7.35 -1.27 -16.82
N GLU A 19 -7.32 -1.38 -18.15
CA GLU A 19 -8.50 -1.48 -19.01
C GLU A 19 -9.29 -2.77 -18.81
N ARG A 20 -8.65 -3.82 -18.28
CA ARG A 20 -9.30 -5.11 -17.97
C ARG A 20 -9.79 -5.21 -16.54
N GLU A 21 -9.40 -4.26 -15.68
CA GLU A 21 -9.67 -4.29 -14.24
C GLU A 21 -9.24 -5.58 -13.53
N GLU A 22 -8.29 -6.31 -14.13
CA GLU A 22 -7.67 -7.49 -13.57
C GLU A 22 -6.59 -7.07 -12.56
N PHE A 23 -6.70 -7.52 -11.31
CA PHE A 23 -5.69 -7.24 -10.30
C PHE A 23 -5.50 -8.38 -9.30
N PHE A 24 -4.36 -8.36 -8.60
CA PHE A 24 -4.18 -9.09 -7.36
C PHE A 24 -3.49 -8.25 -6.29
N ASN A 25 -3.73 -8.60 -5.04
CA ASN A 25 -3.19 -7.87 -3.90
C ASN A 25 -1.72 -8.23 -3.71
N ILE A 26 -0.90 -7.19 -3.52
CA ILE A 26 0.55 -7.30 -3.35
C ILE A 26 1.05 -6.59 -2.10
N GLY A 27 0.17 -5.94 -1.34
CA GLY A 27 0.58 -5.24 -0.13
C GLY A 27 -0.54 -4.51 0.59
N LEU A 28 -0.17 -3.82 1.66
CA LEU A 28 -1.05 -3.07 2.52
C LEU A 28 -0.35 -1.80 2.97
N VAL A 29 -1.07 -0.67 2.98
CA VAL A 29 -0.66 0.54 3.68
C VAL A 29 -1.72 0.88 4.72
N LEU A 30 -1.31 1.13 5.96
CA LEU A 30 -2.18 1.54 7.06
C LEU A 30 -1.63 2.83 7.65
N PHE A 31 -2.49 3.80 7.90
CA PHE A 31 -2.10 5.05 8.54
C PHE A 31 -3.06 5.44 9.67
N SER A 32 -2.54 6.18 10.64
CA SER A 32 -3.33 6.86 11.66
C SER A 32 -2.80 8.28 11.86
N LYS A 33 -3.66 9.27 11.59
CA LYS A 33 -3.31 10.69 11.73
C LYS A 33 -2.94 11.07 13.17
N LYS A 34 -3.75 10.63 14.14
CA LYS A 34 -3.55 11.00 15.56
C LYS A 34 -2.30 10.37 16.14
N GLU A 35 -2.01 9.14 15.75
CA GLU A 35 -0.86 8.39 16.24
C GLU A 35 0.43 8.69 15.46
N LYS A 36 0.37 9.55 14.43
CA LYS A 36 1.48 9.82 13.50
C LYS A 36 2.09 8.51 12.96
N PHE A 37 1.23 7.56 12.66
CA PHE A 37 1.60 6.20 12.28
C PHE A 37 1.36 6.01 10.79
N ILE A 38 2.33 5.41 10.10
CA ILE A 38 2.15 4.80 8.78
C ILE A 38 2.99 3.53 8.72
N ARG A 39 2.39 2.44 8.24
CA ARG A 39 3.09 1.18 7.98
C ARG A 39 2.69 0.69 6.61
N VAL A 40 3.69 0.24 5.86
CA VAL A 40 3.52 -0.31 4.53
C VAL A 40 4.33 -1.59 4.41
N GLU A 41 3.70 -2.65 3.91
CA GLU A 41 4.37 -3.90 3.58
C GLU A 41 3.83 -4.46 2.29
N THR A 42 4.69 -5.19 1.58
CA THR A 42 4.37 -5.77 0.28
C THR A 42 4.90 -7.19 0.18
N LYS A 43 4.10 -8.08 -0.40
CA LYS A 43 4.49 -9.42 -0.78
C LYS A 43 3.97 -9.72 -2.18
N ILE A 44 4.89 -9.84 -3.14
CA ILE A 44 4.57 -10.30 -4.48
C ILE A 44 4.83 -11.81 -4.53
N CYS A 45 3.85 -12.58 -4.99
CA CYS A 45 4.03 -14.01 -5.25
C CYS A 45 4.55 -14.19 -6.67
N PRO A 46 5.80 -14.65 -6.91
CA PRO A 46 6.36 -14.76 -8.25
C PRO A 46 5.57 -15.70 -9.15
N LYS A 47 4.98 -16.76 -8.59
CA LYS A 47 4.12 -17.69 -9.31
C LYS A 47 2.82 -17.04 -9.79
N LYS A 48 2.14 -16.28 -8.92
CA LYS A 48 0.94 -15.51 -9.30
C LYS A 48 1.29 -14.46 -10.35
N PHE A 49 2.39 -13.74 -10.15
CA PHE A 49 2.89 -12.73 -11.09
C PHE A 49 3.12 -13.30 -12.49
N ALA A 50 3.89 -14.39 -12.61
CA ALA A 50 4.21 -15.01 -13.90
C ALA A 50 2.97 -15.49 -14.66
N LEU A 51 1.93 -15.95 -13.95
CA LEU A 51 0.66 -16.36 -14.55
C LEU A 51 -0.20 -15.18 -14.99
N PHE A 52 -0.15 -14.08 -14.22
CA PHE A 52 -1.01 -12.92 -14.44
C PHE A 52 -0.44 -11.94 -15.48
N CYS A 53 0.90 -11.87 -15.60
CA CYS A 53 1.61 -10.86 -16.38
C CYS A 53 2.90 -11.40 -17.01
N PRO A 54 2.84 -12.41 -17.90
CA PRO A 54 4.05 -13.02 -18.46
C PRO A 54 4.94 -12.05 -19.25
N GLU A 55 4.40 -10.91 -19.69
CA GLU A 55 5.09 -9.88 -20.47
C GLU A 55 5.82 -8.83 -19.62
N LEU A 56 5.57 -8.77 -18.30
CA LEU A 56 6.16 -7.77 -17.40
C LEU A 56 7.38 -8.32 -16.67
N ASP A 57 8.38 -7.47 -16.41
CA ASP A 57 9.52 -7.82 -15.56
C ASP A 57 9.17 -7.65 -14.08
N LEU A 58 9.31 -8.72 -13.30
CA LEU A 58 9.09 -8.68 -11.85
C LEU A 58 10.01 -7.67 -11.16
N LYS A 59 11.25 -7.49 -11.64
CA LYS A 59 12.19 -6.48 -11.11
C LYS A 59 11.66 -5.07 -11.35
N GLU A 60 11.09 -4.84 -12.54
CA GLU A 60 10.26 -3.69 -12.94
C GLU A 60 9.32 -3.23 -11.82
N ILE A 61 8.52 -4.21 -11.41
CA ILE A 61 7.47 -4.07 -10.41
C ILE A 61 8.04 -3.89 -9.01
N GLU A 62 9.07 -4.65 -8.63
CA GLU A 62 9.71 -4.54 -7.33
C GLU A 62 10.33 -3.14 -7.11
N ILE A 63 10.95 -2.55 -8.14
CA ILE A 63 11.46 -1.17 -8.09
C ILE A 63 10.32 -0.16 -7.88
N SER A 64 9.22 -0.33 -8.62
CA SER A 64 8.04 0.55 -8.50
C SER A 64 7.40 0.46 -7.11
N VAL A 65 7.30 -0.75 -6.57
CA VAL A 65 6.82 -1.01 -5.21
C VAL A 65 7.77 -0.44 -4.16
N ASP A 66 9.08 -0.51 -4.38
CA ASP A 66 10.07 0.08 -3.49
C ASP A 66 9.95 1.61 -3.44
N TYR A 67 9.76 2.25 -4.59
CA TYR A 67 9.48 3.69 -4.66
C TYR A 67 8.21 4.06 -3.89
N PHE A 68 7.15 3.26 -4.02
CA PHE A 68 5.90 3.45 -3.26
C PHE A 68 6.15 3.38 -1.74
N LYS A 69 6.89 2.36 -1.26
CA LYS A 69 7.22 2.21 0.17
C LYS A 69 8.03 3.40 0.69
N LYS A 70 9.03 3.85 -0.07
CA LYS A 70 9.87 4.98 0.32
C LYS A 70 9.06 6.27 0.45
N ILE A 71 8.09 6.52 -0.44
CA ILE A 71 7.18 7.68 -0.29
C ILE A 71 6.33 7.53 0.97
N ALA A 72 5.76 6.36 1.25
CA ALA A 72 4.96 6.16 2.46
C ALA A 72 5.76 6.50 3.73
N ASN A 73 6.97 5.98 3.83
CA ASN A 73 7.85 6.19 4.98
C ASN A 73 8.44 7.61 5.05
N GLY A 74 8.48 8.33 3.91
CA GLY A 74 9.14 9.64 3.82
C GLY A 74 10.65 9.54 3.58
N ASP A 75 11.13 8.38 3.11
CA ASP A 75 12.56 8.06 2.98
C ASP A 75 13.16 8.43 1.62
N ASN A 76 12.36 8.93 0.67
CA ASN A 76 12.87 9.31 -0.65
C ASN A 76 13.12 10.82 -0.74
N SER A 77 14.33 11.25 -0.37
CA SER A 77 14.75 12.65 -0.40
C SER A 77 14.75 13.29 -1.81
N ALA A 78 14.77 12.48 -2.87
CA ALA A 78 14.68 12.99 -4.25
C ALA A 78 13.24 13.29 -4.69
N SER A 79 12.23 12.86 -3.90
CA SER A 79 10.82 13.10 -4.19
C SER A 79 10.24 14.16 -3.25
N PRO A 80 9.70 15.28 -3.77
CA PRO A 80 9.01 16.29 -2.95
C PRO A 80 7.88 15.71 -2.09
N LEU A 81 7.29 14.59 -2.53
CA LEU A 81 6.21 13.90 -1.84
C LEU A 81 6.65 13.33 -0.49
N SER A 82 7.91 12.94 -0.34
CA SER A 82 8.43 12.38 0.91
C SER A 82 8.50 13.41 2.02
N HIS A 83 8.54 14.70 1.67
CA HIS A 83 8.57 15.81 2.63
C HIS A 83 7.18 16.24 3.10
N LEU A 84 6.11 15.71 2.50
CA LEU A 84 4.74 15.97 2.95
C LEU A 84 4.45 15.27 4.28
N GLU A 85 3.45 15.73 5.02
CA GLU A 85 3.01 15.07 6.25
C GLU A 85 2.36 13.70 5.95
N ILE A 86 2.36 12.79 6.92
CA ILE A 86 1.81 11.43 6.77
C ILE A 86 0.41 11.42 6.10
N PRO A 87 -0.57 12.27 6.50
CA PRO A 87 -1.89 12.26 5.87
C PRO A 87 -1.87 12.69 4.40
N GLU A 88 -0.95 13.56 4.00
CA GLU A 88 -0.78 14.00 2.61
C GLU A 88 -0.14 12.89 1.77
N ARG A 89 0.90 12.24 2.30
CA ARG A 89 1.53 11.08 1.65
C ARG A 89 0.52 9.94 1.48
N PHE A 90 -0.23 9.60 2.52
CA PHE A 90 -1.27 8.58 2.42
C PHE A 90 -2.30 8.92 1.35
N ARG A 91 -2.86 10.15 1.37
CA ARG A 91 -3.83 10.59 0.36
C ARG A 91 -3.28 10.50 -1.06
N TRP A 92 -2.02 10.89 -1.27
CA TRP A 92 -1.35 10.78 -2.57
C TRP A 92 -1.18 9.31 -3.00
N LEU A 93 -0.76 8.43 -2.09
CA LEU A 93 -0.60 6.99 -2.35
C LEU A 93 -1.93 6.29 -2.66
N THR A 94 -3.04 6.79 -2.10
CA THR A 94 -4.40 6.26 -2.31
C THR A 94 -5.19 6.97 -3.40
N ALA A 95 -4.59 7.95 -4.09
CA ALA A 95 -5.24 8.65 -5.18
C ALA A 95 -5.45 7.72 -6.39
N VAL A 96 -6.59 7.87 -7.06
CA VAL A 96 -6.88 7.14 -8.31
C VAL A 96 -5.86 7.54 -9.37
N ARG A 97 -5.23 6.54 -10.00
CA ARG A 97 -4.17 6.74 -11.00
C ARG A 97 -4.21 5.64 -12.06
N SER A 98 -3.90 6.00 -13.30
CA SER A 98 -3.74 5.05 -14.41
C SER A 98 -2.33 4.44 -14.41
N ALA A 99 -1.97 3.78 -13.31
CA ALA A 99 -0.67 3.13 -13.14
C ALA A 99 -0.86 1.63 -12.87
N ILE A 100 0.19 0.83 -13.12
CA ILE A 100 0.17 -0.62 -12.85
C ILE A 100 0.11 -0.91 -11.34
N ILE A 101 0.70 -0.06 -10.49
CA ILE A 101 0.55 -0.16 -9.04
C ILE A 101 -0.58 0.76 -8.61
N GLN A 102 -1.65 0.19 -8.09
CA GLN A 102 -2.81 0.93 -7.58
C GLN A 102 -3.10 0.56 -6.13
N THR A 103 -4.08 1.23 -5.55
CA THR A 103 -4.56 0.94 -4.22
C THR A 103 -6.08 0.78 -4.25
N SER A 104 -6.64 0.05 -3.29
CA SER A 104 -8.07 0.10 -3.01
C SER A 104 -8.46 1.50 -2.52
N ARG A 105 -9.77 1.79 -2.47
CA ARG A 105 -10.25 2.93 -1.68
C ARG A 105 -9.77 2.78 -0.22
N PRO A 106 -9.46 3.88 0.47
CA PRO A 106 -9.20 3.84 1.90
C PRO A 106 -10.39 3.28 2.67
N HIS A 107 -10.10 2.38 3.61
CA HIS A 107 -11.06 1.75 4.49
C HIS A 107 -10.83 2.24 5.92
N PRO A 108 -11.79 2.93 6.55
CA PRO A 108 -11.64 3.39 7.92
C PRO A 108 -11.81 2.24 8.92
N GLY A 109 -11.14 2.35 10.06
CA GLY A 109 -11.22 1.38 11.14
C GLY A 109 -10.80 1.97 12.48
N LYS A 110 -10.93 1.14 13.52
CA LYS A 110 -10.51 1.47 14.89
C LYS A 110 -9.79 0.29 15.51
N SER A 111 -8.77 0.55 16.31
CA SER A 111 -7.93 -0.50 16.88
C SER A 111 -7.32 -0.12 18.22
N ALA A 112 -7.17 -1.11 19.11
CA ALA A 112 -6.36 -0.98 20.31
C ALA A 112 -4.85 -1.07 20.02
N ASP A 113 -4.46 -1.74 18.92
CA ASP A 113 -3.08 -2.03 18.54
C ASP A 113 -2.95 -2.02 17.00
N LEU A 114 -2.34 -0.95 16.48
CA LEU A 114 -2.21 -0.74 15.03
C LEU A 114 -1.32 -1.77 14.36
N ASP A 115 -0.26 -2.24 15.04
CA ASP A 115 0.66 -3.23 14.48
C ASP A 115 0.01 -4.60 14.37
N LYS A 116 -0.68 -5.06 15.42
CA LYS A 116 -1.46 -6.31 15.35
C LYS A 116 -2.57 -6.26 14.31
N THR A 117 -3.18 -5.08 14.15
CA THR A 117 -4.22 -4.87 13.13
C THR A 117 -3.64 -4.92 11.73
N PHE A 118 -2.47 -4.29 11.54
CA PHE A 118 -1.73 -4.37 10.29
C PHE A 118 -1.41 -5.81 9.93
N GLU A 119 -0.81 -6.58 10.85
CA GLU A 119 -0.43 -7.98 10.63
C GLU A 119 -1.62 -8.86 10.26
N ARG A 120 -2.72 -8.72 11.01
CA ARG A 120 -3.98 -9.44 10.72
C ARG A 120 -4.50 -9.10 9.32
N LEU A 121 -4.62 -7.82 9.00
CA LEU A 121 -5.12 -7.38 7.69
C LEU A 121 -4.20 -7.85 6.56
N PHE A 122 -2.89 -7.76 6.75
CA PHE A 122 -1.91 -8.19 5.77
C PHE A 122 -2.02 -9.69 5.48
N ALA A 123 -2.18 -10.51 6.52
CA ALA A 123 -2.42 -11.94 6.38
C ALA A 123 -3.76 -12.24 5.67
N GLU A 124 -4.82 -11.50 5.97
CA GLU A 124 -6.16 -11.72 5.38
C GLU A 124 -6.24 -11.32 3.90
N VAL A 125 -5.58 -10.23 3.51
CA VAL A 125 -5.79 -9.61 2.19
C VAL A 125 -4.61 -9.74 1.24
N VAL A 126 -3.42 -10.18 1.70
CA VAL A 126 -2.21 -10.26 0.85
C VAL A 126 -1.62 -11.67 0.76
N LEU A 127 -1.46 -12.36 1.90
CA LEU A 127 -0.82 -13.68 1.96
C LEU A 127 -1.73 -14.78 1.41
#